data_AF-A0A962T177-F1
#
_entry.id   AF-A0A962T177-F1
#
_cell.length_a   1.000
_cell.length_b   1.000
_cell.length_c   1.000
_cell.angle_alpha   90.00
_cell.angle_beta   90.00
_cell.angle_gamma   90.00
#
_symmetry.space_group_name_H-M   'P 1'
#
loop_
_entity.id
_entity.type
_entity.pdbx_description
1 polymer ?
#
loop_
_entity_poly.entity_id
_entity_poly.type
_entity_poly.pdbx_seq_one_letter_code
_entity_poly.pdbx_strand_id
1 'polypeptide(L)'
;IGYYITSFVMEIVFGFLASLVVMWFSRQREFHADAGGARLAGRGKMIAALERLRQLHEPSQLPSQMAAFGINGGLSEGLRKLLMTHPPLEERIAALRQGG
;
A
#
# COMPACT_ATOMS: atom_id res chain seq x y z
N ILE A 1 -28.31 -27.07 6.93
CA ILE A 1 -28.07 -25.74 7.55
C ILE A 1 -26.66 -25.65 8.13
N GLY A 2 -26.22 -26.57 9.00
CA GLY A 2 -24.86 -26.56 9.57
C GLY A 2 -23.73 -26.49 8.53
N TYR A 3 -23.79 -27.31 7.46
CA TYR A 3 -22.84 -27.26 6.34
C TYR A 3 -22.69 -25.86 5.74
N TYR A 4 -23.80 -25.21 5.36
CA TYR A 4 -23.77 -23.88 4.76
C TYR A 4 -23.23 -22.81 5.71
N ILE A 5 -23.56 -22.87 7.00
CA ILE A 5 -23.02 -21.94 8.01
C ILE A 5 -21.50 -22.13 8.14
N THR A 6 -21.03 -23.37 8.26
CA THR A 6 -19.60 -23.66 8.39
C THR A 6 -18.83 -23.23 7.14
N SER A 7 -19.34 -23.52 5.95
CA SER A 7 -18.72 -23.09 4.69
C SER A 7 -18.64 -21.57 4.57
N PHE A 8 -19.72 -20.86 4.90
CA PHE A 8 -19.75 -19.39 4.85
C PHE A 8 -18.73 -18.75 5.81
N VAL A 9 -18.64 -19.26 7.04
CA VAL A 9 -17.63 -18.79 8.01
C VAL A 9 -16.21 -19.06 7.51
N MET A 10 -15.94 -20.26 6.98
CA MET A 10 -14.63 -20.59 6.43
C MET A 10 -14.25 -19.69 5.24
N GLU A 11 -15.19 -19.41 4.33
CA GLU A 11 -14.95 -18.54 3.17
C GLU A 11 -14.55 -17.12 3.59
N ILE A 12 -15.24 -16.55 4.59
CA ILE A 12 -14.88 -15.22 5.13
C ILE A 12 -13.48 -15.25 5.75
N VAL A 13 -13.19 -16.24 6.58
CA VAL A 13 -11.91 -16.34 7.29
C VAL A 13 -10.76 -16.53 6.30
N PHE A 14 -10.88 -17.48 5.38
CA PHE A 14 -9.84 -17.73 4.38
C PHE A 14 -9.72 -16.58 3.38
N GLY A 15 -10.83 -15.95 2.98
CA GLY A 15 -10.81 -14.77 2.13
C GLY A 15 -10.06 -13.60 2.76
N PHE A 16 -10.30 -13.35 4.05
CA PHE A 16 -9.56 -12.34 4.81
C PHE A 16 -8.06 -12.67 4.90
N LEU A 17 -7.71 -13.91 5.27
CA LEU A 17 -6.30 -14.33 5.34
C LEU A 17 -5.60 -14.26 3.97
N ALA A 18 -6.27 -14.68 2.91
CA ALA A 18 -5.75 -14.56 1.55
C ALA A 18 -5.48 -13.10 1.17
N SER A 19 -6.39 -12.18 1.53
CA SER A 19 -6.19 -10.74 1.30
C SER A 19 -4.93 -10.20 1.98
N LEU A 20 -4.64 -10.63 3.22
CA LEU A 20 -3.44 -10.20 3.95
C LEU A 20 -2.16 -10.65 3.23
N VAL A 21 -2.14 -11.89 2.72
CA VAL A 21 -1.02 -12.44 1.95
C VAL A 21 -0.83 -11.67 0.65
N VAL A 22 -1.90 -11.39 -0.09
CA VAL A 22 -1.85 -10.62 -1.35
C VAL A 22 -1.32 -9.20 -1.10
N MET A 23 -1.82 -8.52 -0.06
CA MET A 23 -1.36 -7.17 0.29
C MET A 23 0.11 -7.15 0.70
N TRP A 24 0.58 -8.18 1.43
CA TRP A 24 2.00 -8.33 1.75
C TRP A 24 2.86 -8.56 0.50
N PHE A 25 2.44 -9.45 -0.40
CA PHE A 25 3.15 -9.73 -1.64
C PHE A 25 3.19 -8.51 -2.57
N SER A 26 2.09 -7.74 -2.63
CA SER A 26 2.04 -6.47 -3.38
C SER A 26 3.14 -5.51 -2.92
N ARG A 27 3.31 -5.35 -1.60
CA ARG A 27 4.38 -4.51 -1.02
C ARG A 27 5.77 -5.03 -1.38
N GLN A 28 5.99 -6.34 -1.24
CA GLN A 28 7.29 -6.96 -1.57
C GLN A 28 7.68 -6.75 -3.04
N ARG A 29 6.72 -6.92 -3.95
CA ARG A 29 6.94 -6.71 -5.39
C ARG A 29 7.29 -5.26 -5.70
N GLU A 30 6.68 -4.29 -5.01
CA GLU A 30 6.98 -2.87 -5.22
C GLU A 30 8.43 -2.53 -4.86
N PHE A 31 8.92 -2.98 -3.70
CA PHE A 31 10.32 -2.78 -3.31
C PHE A 31 11.29 -3.48 -4.27
N HIS A 32 10.92 -4.68 -4.74
CA HIS A 32 11.71 -5.38 -5.75
C HIS A 32 11.77 -4.60 -7.07
N ALA A 33 10.67 -3.99 -7.50
CA ALA A 33 10.63 -3.14 -8.69
C ALA A 33 11.51 -1.89 -8.52
N ASP A 34 11.50 -1.24 -7.35
CA ASP A 34 12.37 -0.11 -7.04
C ASP A 34 13.85 -0.49 -7.07
N ALA A 35 14.20 -1.63 -6.48
CA ALA A 35 15.55 -2.17 -6.50
C ALA A 35 16.00 -2.49 -7.94
N GLY A 36 15.12 -3.09 -8.75
CA GLY A 36 15.35 -3.33 -10.17
C GLY A 36 15.57 -2.04 -10.96
N GLY A 37 14.71 -1.03 -10.76
CA GLY A 37 14.84 0.29 -11.36
C GLY A 37 16.14 0.99 -10.95
N ALA A 38 16.52 0.91 -9.68
CA ALA A 38 17.78 1.43 -9.17
C ALA A 38 19.01 0.72 -9.75
N ARG A 39 18.93 -0.59 -9.99
CA ARG A 39 20.00 -1.36 -10.67
C ARG A 39 20.16 -0.99 -12.13
N LEU A 40 19.05 -0.73 -12.84
CA LEU A 40 19.07 -0.43 -14.28
C LEU A 40 19.37 1.05 -14.58
N ALA A 41 18.73 1.98 -13.88
CA ALA A 41 18.83 3.42 -14.14
C ALA A 41 19.81 4.16 -13.20
N GLY A 42 20.18 3.53 -12.08
CA GLY A 42 20.98 4.12 -11.02
C GLY A 42 20.13 4.55 -9.82
N ARG A 43 20.60 4.19 -8.62
CA ARG A 43 19.94 4.45 -7.34
C ARG A 43 19.53 5.91 -7.13
N GLY A 44 20.42 6.85 -7.45
CA GLY A 44 20.15 8.28 -7.31
C GLY A 44 19.00 8.76 -8.22
N LYS A 45 18.93 8.25 -9.46
CA LYS A 45 17.85 8.59 -10.40
C LYS A 45 16.51 8.02 -9.95
N MET A 46 16.51 6.81 -9.40
CA MET A 46 15.30 6.20 -8.85
C MET A 46 14.77 6.97 -7.64
N ILE A 47 15.65 7.37 -6.70
CA ILE A 47 15.28 8.21 -5.57
C ILE A 47 14.69 9.55 -6.05
N ALA A 48 15.36 10.24 -6.98
CA ALA A 48 14.87 11.50 -7.53
C ALA A 48 13.50 11.35 -8.24
N ALA A 49 13.28 10.22 -8.93
CA ALA A 49 12.01 9.91 -9.56
C ALA A 49 10.88 9.71 -8.53
N LEU A 50 11.13 8.98 -7.45
CA LEU A 50 10.16 8.81 -6.35
C LEU A 50 9.88 10.11 -5.61
N GLU A 51 10.90 10.94 -5.38
CA GLU A 51 10.73 12.28 -4.79
C GLU A 51 9.89 13.19 -5.69
N ARG A 52 10.11 13.14 -7.01
CA ARG A 52 9.29 13.87 -7.97
C ARG A 52 7.85 13.36 -7.98
N LEU A 53 7.66 12.04 -7.93
CA LEU A 53 6.33 11.41 -7.87
C LEU A 53 5.57 11.83 -6.62
N ARG A 54 6.25 11.94 -5.48
CA ARG A 54 5.69 12.42 -4.21
C ARG A 54 5.17 13.85 -4.33
N GLN A 55 5.93 14.73 -4.94
CA GLN A 55 5.51 16.12 -5.19
C GLN A 55 4.28 16.21 -6.10
N LEU A 56 4.12 15.27 -7.04
CA LEU A 56 2.96 15.21 -7.93
C LEU A 56 1.73 14.60 -7.26
N HIS A 57 1.93 13.77 -6.23
CA HIS A 57 0.87 13.09 -5.48
C HIS A 57 0.47 13.81 -4.18
N GLU A 58 0.98 15.01 -3.89
CA GLU A 58 0.33 15.84 -2.87
C GLU A 58 -1.13 16.05 -3.31
N PRO A 59 -2.10 15.51 -2.56
CA PRO A 59 -3.48 15.56 -2.99
C PRO A 59 -3.92 17.02 -2.97
N SER A 60 -4.32 17.52 -4.13
CA SER A 60 -5.21 18.66 -4.24
C SER A 60 -6.29 18.47 -3.18
N GLN A 61 -6.31 19.38 -2.20
CA GLN A 61 -7.17 19.35 -1.02
C GLN A 61 -8.55 18.82 -1.41
N LEU A 62 -8.86 17.58 -1.00
CA LEU A 62 -10.16 16.98 -1.26
C LEU A 62 -11.23 17.97 -0.77
N PRO A 63 -12.23 18.33 -1.58
CA PRO A 63 -13.26 19.27 -1.18
C PRO A 63 -13.87 18.80 0.14
N SER A 64 -13.99 19.71 1.10
CA SER A 64 -14.52 19.46 2.45
C SER A 64 -15.86 18.70 2.46
N GLN A 65 -16.60 18.74 1.36
CA GLN A 65 -17.85 18.02 1.15
C GLN A 65 -17.70 16.48 1.10
N MET A 66 -16.54 15.94 0.69
CA MET A 66 -16.25 14.50 0.68
C MET A 66 -15.89 13.95 2.08
N ALA A 67 -15.48 14.80 3.01
CA ALA A 67 -15.21 14.40 4.40
C ALA A 67 -16.50 14.09 5.19
N ALA A 68 -17.63 14.70 4.80
CA ALA A 68 -18.94 14.50 5.43
C ALA A 68 -19.55 13.10 5.16
N PHE A 69 -19.08 12.38 4.14
CA PHE A 69 -19.51 11.00 3.83
C PHE A 69 -18.85 9.92 4.71
N GLY A 70 -18.17 10.31 5.80
CA GLY A 70 -17.57 9.36 6.73
C GLY A 70 -16.30 8.66 6.22
N ILE A 71 -15.83 9.00 5.00
CA ILE A 71 -14.61 8.45 4.40
C ILE A 71 -13.34 8.88 5.17
N ASN A 72 -13.44 9.90 6.03
CA ASN A 72 -12.38 10.36 6.93
C ASN A 72 -12.60 10.00 8.42
N GLY A 73 -13.57 9.15 8.74
CA GLY A 73 -13.83 8.71 10.12
C GLY A 73 -12.88 7.62 10.60
N GLY A 74 -11.63 7.97 10.91
CA GLY A 74 -10.84 7.25 11.92
C GLY A 74 -10.53 5.77 11.68
N LEU A 75 -10.18 5.33 10.46
CA LEU A 75 -9.36 4.11 10.37
C LEU A 75 -7.99 4.43 10.96
N SER A 76 -7.62 3.71 12.01
CA SER A 76 -6.29 3.79 12.61
C SER A 76 -5.21 3.73 11.53
N GLU A 77 -4.12 4.49 11.70
CA GLU A 77 -2.97 4.52 10.78
C GLU A 77 -2.55 3.10 10.34
N GLY A 78 -2.64 2.14 11.27
CA GLY A 78 -2.39 0.72 11.02
C GLY A 78 -3.39 0.04 10.08
N LEU A 79 -4.71 0.25 10.22
CA LEU A 79 -5.70 -0.32 9.30
C LEU A 79 -5.61 0.31 7.91
N ARG A 80 -5.33 1.62 7.82
CA ARG A 80 -5.05 2.29 6.54
C ARG A 80 -3.82 1.70 5.86
N LYS A 81 -2.74 1.49 6.61
CA LYS A 81 -1.51 0.85 6.11
C LYS A 81 -1.73 -0.60 5.67
N LEU A 82 -2.62 -1.32 6.35
CA LEU A 82 -2.99 -2.68 5.98
C LEU A 82 -3.76 -2.73 4.65
N LEU A 83 -4.65 -1.77 4.40
CA LEU A 83 -5.47 -1.69 3.18
C LEU A 83 -4.78 -0.96 2.00
N MET A 84 -3.65 -0.31 2.24
CA MET A 84 -2.85 0.30 1.17
C MET A 84 -2.21 -0.78 0.28
N THR A 85 -2.50 -0.72 -1.01
CA THR A 85 -1.99 -1.66 -2.01
C THR A 85 -0.52 -1.44 -2.34
N HIS A 86 0.02 -0.24 -2.06
CA HIS A 86 1.42 0.12 -2.24
C HIS A 86 1.99 0.75 -0.95
N PRO A 87 3.27 0.49 -0.61
CA PRO A 87 3.92 1.16 0.50
C PRO A 87 4.06 2.66 0.21
N PRO A 88 4.02 3.51 1.25
CA PRO A 88 4.18 4.96 1.09
C PRO A 88 5.54 5.29 0.45
N LEU A 89 5.58 6.38 -0.31
CA LEU A 89 6.77 6.77 -1.10
C LEU A 89 7.98 7.01 -0.20
N GLU A 90 7.77 7.48 1.03
CA GLU A 90 8.81 7.69 2.03
C GLU A 90 9.51 6.38 2.43
N GLU A 91 8.76 5.30 2.62
CA GLU A 91 9.32 3.98 2.94
C GLU A 91 10.15 3.44 1.76
N ARG A 92 9.67 3.64 0.53
CA ARG A 92 10.38 3.24 -0.70
C ARG A 92 11.69 4.01 -0.89
N ILE A 93 11.66 5.32 -0.69
CA ILE A 93 12.87 6.17 -0.74
C ILE A 93 13.85 5.78 0.36
N ALA A 94 13.37 5.51 1.58
CA ALA A 94 14.20 5.08 2.68
C ALA A 94 14.89 3.73 2.40
N ALA A 95 14.17 2.76 1.85
CA ALA A 95 14.73 1.46 1.45
C ALA A 95 15.87 1.62 0.43
N LEU A 96 15.66 2.44 -0.60
CA LEU A 96 16.70 2.74 -1.59
C LEU A 96 17.92 3.46 -0.98
N ARG A 97 17.72 4.35 -0.01
CA ARG A 97 18.82 5.05 0.68
C ARG A 97 19.64 4.10 1.56
N GLN A 98 19.01 3.10 2.18
CA GLN A 98 19.66 2.12 3.07
C GLN A 98 20.40 0.99 2.33
N GLY A 99 20.20 0.83 1.01
CA GLY A 99 20.96 -0.12 0.22
C GLY A 99 20.15 -1.03 -0.71
N GLY A 100 18.81 -0.97 -0.65
CA GLY A 100 17.92 -1.81 -1.45
C GLY A 100 17.73 -3.20 -0.87
#